data_AF-A0A850GWF9-F1
#
_entry.id   AF-A0A850GWF9-F1
#
_cell.length_a   1.000
_cell.length_b   1.000
_cell.length_c   1.000
_cell.angle_alpha   90.00
_cell.angle_beta   90.00
_cell.angle_gamma   90.00
#
_symmetry.space_group_name_H-M   'P 1'
#
loop_
_entity.id
_entity.type
_entity.pdbx_description
1 polymer ?
#
loop_
_entity_poly.entity_id
_entity_poly.type
_entity_poly.pdbx_seq_one_letter_code
_entity_poly.pdbx_strand_id
1 'polypeptide(L)'
;MQAQPFQSSHSGVHQNPDFSRQVLIEIATDRVAVAVFGEQPPSDEEWSEYIATLEGLGSGGHRTLVLSVGGGPTALQREQLSALMDGQDDVKVAVLTNSVFARGIVTALRWFRREANAAFEPGKIDAALDYLELDQRERDRVHLVANDLISRLGLEKVFPLAA
;
A
#
# COMPACT_ATOMS: atom_id res chain seq x y z
N MET A 1 -26.88 29.00 8.13
CA MET A 1 -26.34 27.76 7.54
C MET A 1 -24.85 27.76 7.83
N GLN A 2 -24.41 27.10 8.90
CA GLN A 2 -23.02 27.10 9.35
C GLN A 2 -22.36 25.80 8.88
N ALA A 3 -21.27 25.90 8.13
CA ALA A 3 -20.42 24.77 7.77
C ALA A 3 -19.57 24.39 8.98
N GLN A 4 -19.62 23.13 9.39
CA GLN A 4 -18.71 22.57 10.40
C GLN A 4 -17.37 22.23 9.72
N PRO A 5 -16.22 22.49 10.38
CA PRO A 5 -14.92 22.14 9.83
C PRO A 5 -14.66 20.64 9.95
N PHE A 6 -14.01 20.09 8.92
CA PHE A 6 -13.44 18.75 8.88
C PHE A 6 -12.39 18.61 9.99
N GLN A 7 -12.71 17.84 11.04
CA GLN A 7 -11.74 17.50 12.08
C GLN A 7 -10.87 16.35 11.57
N SER A 8 -9.62 16.68 11.24
CA SER A 8 -8.56 15.68 11.04
C SER A 8 -8.21 15.07 12.40
N SER A 9 -8.63 13.83 12.62
CA SER A 9 -8.25 13.03 13.79
C SER A 9 -6.79 12.60 13.65
N HIS A 10 -5.84 13.45 14.02
CA HIS A 10 -4.49 13.02 14.34
C HIS A 10 -4.48 12.44 15.76
N SER A 11 -4.85 11.17 15.88
CA SER A 11 -4.60 10.37 17.08
C SER A 11 -3.20 9.77 16.99
N GLY A 12 -2.20 10.53 17.45
CA GLY A 12 -0.88 9.99 17.78
C GLY A 12 -0.99 9.10 19.01
N VAL A 13 -1.49 7.88 18.82
CA VAL A 13 -1.35 6.79 19.79
C VAL A 13 -0.05 6.11 19.43
N HIS A 14 0.92 6.10 20.35
CA HIS A 14 1.98 5.09 20.31
C HIS A 14 1.31 3.72 20.44
N GLN A 15 0.86 3.16 19.32
CA GLN A 15 0.40 1.79 19.27
C GLN A 15 1.65 0.93 19.48
N ASN A 16 1.64 0.07 20.51
CA ASN A 16 2.62 -0.99 20.58
C ASN A 16 2.56 -1.78 19.26
N PRO A 17 3.71 -2.23 18.72
CA PRO A 17 3.71 -3.00 17.50
C PRO A 17 2.80 -4.22 17.65
N ASP A 18 1.83 -4.35 16.75
CA ASP A 18 0.98 -5.54 16.69
C ASP A 18 1.62 -6.52 15.71
N PHE A 19 2.60 -7.28 16.22
CA PHE A 19 3.33 -8.27 15.43
C PHE A 19 2.45 -9.44 14.96
N SER A 20 1.20 -9.52 15.39
CA SER A 20 0.26 -10.54 14.90
C SER A 20 -0.29 -10.18 13.51
N ARG A 21 -0.33 -8.89 13.20
CA ARG A 21 -0.86 -8.39 11.93
C ARG A 21 0.10 -8.64 10.78
N GLN A 22 -0.47 -8.92 9.61
CA GLN A 22 0.29 -9.21 8.39
C GLN A 22 -0.02 -8.21 7.27
N VAL A 23 -1.04 -7.36 7.42
CA VAL A 23 -1.23 -6.21 6.53
C VAL A 23 -1.73 -5.00 7.30
N LEU A 24 -1.14 -3.86 6.98
CA LEU A 24 -1.65 -2.53 7.31
C LEU A 24 -1.78 -1.72 6.02
N ILE A 25 -2.81 -0.89 5.96
CA ILE A 25 -2.99 0.09 4.89
C ILE A 25 -3.44 1.41 5.49
N GLU A 26 -2.99 2.51 4.89
CA GLU A 26 -3.49 3.83 5.22
C GLU A 26 -3.53 4.72 3.98
N ILE A 27 -4.46 5.69 3.99
CA ILE A 27 -4.60 6.71 2.96
C ILE A 27 -3.66 7.87 3.31
N ALA A 28 -2.60 8.05 2.51
CA ALA A 28 -1.62 9.12 2.69
C ALA A 28 -2.14 10.48 2.18
N THR A 29 -2.88 10.47 1.08
CA THR A 29 -3.62 11.61 0.51
C THR A 29 -4.91 11.11 -0.13
N ASP A 30 -5.78 12.01 -0.60
CA ASP A 30 -7.08 11.69 -1.20
C ASP A 30 -7.04 10.65 -2.35
N ARG A 31 -5.89 10.45 -2.99
CA ARG A 31 -5.71 9.48 -4.09
C ARG A 31 -4.53 8.53 -3.93
N VAL A 32 -3.84 8.57 -2.79
CA VAL A 32 -2.62 7.79 -2.56
C VAL A 32 -2.75 6.96 -1.29
N ALA A 33 -2.59 5.65 -1.43
CA ALA A 33 -2.52 4.73 -0.30
C ALA A 33 -1.14 4.09 -0.17
N VAL A 34 -0.83 3.71 1.06
CA VAL A 34 0.37 2.94 1.40
C VAL A 34 -0.08 1.67 2.11
N ALA A 35 0.38 0.52 1.63
CA ALA A 35 0.13 -0.77 2.26
C ALA A 35 1.44 -1.48 2.57
N VAL A 36 1.53 -2.10 3.75
CA VAL A 36 2.69 -2.89 4.16
C VAL A 36 2.23 -4.30 4.49
N PHE A 37 2.85 -5.29 3.84
CA PHE A 37 2.60 -6.71 4.02
C PHE A 37 3.77 -7.40 4.72
N GLY A 38 3.44 -8.21 5.71
CA GLY A 38 4.33 -9.09 6.45
C GLY A 38 4.72 -10.35 5.67
N GLU A 39 5.20 -11.36 6.38
CA GLU A 39 5.71 -12.61 5.78
C GLU A 39 4.61 -13.63 5.48
N GLN A 40 3.49 -13.55 6.20
CA GLN A 40 2.36 -14.47 6.05
C GLN A 40 1.19 -13.79 5.32
N PRO A 41 0.23 -14.56 4.80
CA PRO A 41 -1.01 -14.00 4.30
C PRO A 41 -1.77 -13.25 5.40
N PRO A 42 -2.47 -12.15 5.07
CA PRO A 42 -3.35 -11.47 6.01
C PRO A 42 -4.53 -12.35 6.41
N SER A 43 -5.02 -12.16 7.64
CA SER A 43 -6.28 -12.75 8.06
C SER A 43 -7.46 -12.15 7.26
N ASP A 44 -8.62 -12.80 7.31
CA ASP A 44 -9.81 -12.31 6.60
C ASP A 44 -10.30 -10.95 7.14
N GLU A 45 -10.10 -10.69 8.43
CA GLU A 45 -10.43 -9.40 9.05
C GLU A 45 -9.53 -8.29 8.52
N GLU A 46 -8.22 -8.50 8.55
CA GLU A 46 -7.25 -7.52 8.05
C GLU A 46 -7.42 -7.27 6.54
N TRP A 47 -7.77 -8.33 5.80
CA TRP A 47 -8.05 -8.22 4.39
C TRP A 47 -9.33 -7.43 4.10
N SER A 48 -10.36 -7.60 4.92
CA SER A 48 -11.61 -6.84 4.79
C SER A 48 -11.37 -5.34 5.05
N GLU A 49 -10.55 -5.01 6.05
CA GLU A 49 -10.10 -3.63 6.29
C GLU A 49 -9.29 -3.07 5.12
N TYR A 50 -8.43 -3.89 4.53
CA TYR A 50 -7.64 -3.52 3.34
C TYR A 50 -8.54 -3.16 2.15
N ILE A 51 -9.52 -4.01 1.83
CA ILE A 51 -10.47 -3.79 0.74
C ILE A 51 -11.32 -2.54 1.00
N ALA A 52 -11.86 -2.38 2.20
CA ALA A 52 -12.68 -1.22 2.56
C ALA A 52 -11.89 0.11 2.44
N THR A 53 -10.59 0.08 2.76
CA THR A 53 -9.72 1.25 2.60
C THR A 53 -9.52 1.62 1.14
N LEU A 54 -9.32 0.64 0.25
CA LEU A 54 -9.21 0.87 -1.18
C LEU A 54 -10.53 1.37 -1.80
N GLU A 55 -11.67 0.84 -1.36
CA GLU A 55 -13.00 1.33 -1.76
C GLU A 55 -13.19 2.79 -1.35
N GLY A 56 -12.67 3.19 -0.18
CA GLY A 56 -12.73 4.56 0.34
C GLY A 56 -12.00 5.61 -0.50
N LEU A 57 -11.02 5.22 -1.32
CA LEU A 57 -10.37 6.11 -2.31
C LEU A 57 -11.29 6.47 -3.48
N GLY A 58 -12.38 5.70 -3.66
CA GLY A 58 -13.31 5.86 -4.76
C GLY A 58 -12.75 5.48 -6.12
N SER A 59 -13.57 5.67 -7.14
CA SER A 59 -13.20 5.46 -8.54
C SER A 59 -12.51 6.71 -9.10
N GLY A 60 -11.32 6.56 -9.70
CA GLY A 60 -10.63 7.71 -10.30
C GLY A 60 -9.11 7.67 -10.41
N GLY A 61 -8.51 6.49 -10.59
CA GLY A 61 -7.07 6.36 -10.82
C GLY A 61 -6.23 6.66 -9.58
N HIS A 62 -6.46 5.90 -8.51
CA HIS A 62 -5.66 5.99 -7.31
C HIS A 62 -4.28 5.33 -7.50
N ARG A 63 -3.32 5.74 -6.67
CA ARG A 63 -1.96 5.21 -6.64
C ARG A 63 -1.71 4.49 -5.33
N THR A 64 -1.08 3.33 -5.39
CA THR A 64 -0.79 2.55 -4.19
C THR A 64 0.68 2.18 -4.15
N LEU A 65 1.36 2.58 -3.07
CA LEU A 65 2.66 2.02 -2.72
C LEU A 65 2.43 0.78 -1.85
N VAL A 66 2.95 -0.36 -2.28
CA VAL A 66 2.92 -1.61 -1.52
C VAL A 66 4.34 -1.96 -1.10
N LEU A 67 4.59 -2.17 0.18
CA LEU A 67 5.82 -2.74 0.69
C LEU A 67 5.53 -4.17 1.12
N SER A 68 6.27 -5.17 0.63
CA SER A 68 6.04 -6.57 0.98
C SER A 68 7.35 -7.32 1.18
N VAL A 69 7.45 -8.06 2.30
CA VAL A 69 8.58 -8.96 2.55
C VAL A 69 8.40 -10.34 1.91
N GLY A 70 7.27 -10.60 1.27
CA GLY A 70 6.98 -11.82 0.54
C GLY A 70 5.65 -12.48 0.88
N GLY A 71 5.02 -12.07 1.99
CA GLY A 71 3.62 -12.41 2.28
C GLY A 71 2.70 -11.74 1.28
N GLY A 72 1.65 -12.47 0.89
CA GLY A 72 0.70 -12.01 -0.12
C GLY A 72 -0.66 -12.68 0.06
N PRO A 73 -1.68 -12.16 -0.62
CA PRO A 73 -3.05 -12.62 -0.47
C PRO A 73 -3.23 -14.08 -0.90
N THR A 74 -4.14 -14.77 -0.21
CA THR A 74 -4.62 -16.11 -0.59
C THR A 74 -5.38 -16.10 -1.91
N ALA A 75 -5.76 -17.27 -2.43
CA ALA A 75 -6.54 -17.35 -3.68
C ALA A 75 -7.88 -16.61 -3.61
N LEU A 76 -8.62 -16.77 -2.50
CA LEU A 76 -9.90 -16.09 -2.27
C LEU A 76 -9.72 -14.58 -2.16
N GLN A 77 -8.70 -14.13 -1.42
CA GLN A 77 -8.37 -12.71 -1.28
C GLN A 77 -8.00 -12.09 -2.63
N ARG A 78 -7.23 -12.81 -3.47
CA ARG A 78 -6.93 -12.37 -4.84
C ARG A 78 -8.17 -12.22 -5.72
N GLU A 79 -9.16 -13.11 -5.58
CA GLU A 79 -10.43 -12.99 -6.30
C GLU A 79 -11.19 -11.72 -5.89
N GLN A 80 -11.26 -11.43 -4.58
CA GLN A 80 -11.90 -10.21 -4.06
C GLN A 80 -11.21 -8.94 -4.58
N LEU A 81 -9.87 -8.88 -4.54
CA LEU A 81 -9.14 -7.75 -5.10
C LEU A 81 -9.33 -7.65 -6.62
N SER A 82 -9.37 -8.78 -7.34
CA SER A 82 -9.62 -8.77 -8.78
C SER A 82 -11.00 -8.19 -9.12
N ALA A 83 -12.03 -8.52 -8.34
CA ALA A 83 -13.37 -7.98 -8.50
C ALA A 83 -13.41 -6.47 -8.21
N LEU A 84 -12.72 -6.01 -7.16
CA LEU A 84 -12.60 -4.58 -6.85
C LEU A 84 -11.90 -3.79 -7.96
N MET A 85 -10.87 -4.38 -8.56
CA MET A 85 -10.09 -3.76 -9.64
C MET A 85 -10.73 -3.91 -11.02
N ASP A 86 -11.88 -4.57 -11.14
CA ASP A 86 -12.58 -4.70 -12.41
C ASP A 86 -13.10 -3.32 -12.87
N GLY A 87 -12.81 -2.96 -14.12
CA GLY A 87 -13.12 -1.63 -14.66
C GLY A 87 -12.30 -0.45 -14.09
N GLN A 88 -11.27 -0.71 -13.27
CA GLN A 88 -10.35 0.31 -12.77
C GLN A 88 -9.05 0.37 -13.61
N ASP A 89 -9.13 1.00 -14.78
CA ASP A 89 -8.00 1.02 -15.74
C ASP A 89 -6.89 2.04 -15.38
N ASP A 90 -7.19 3.02 -14.53
CA ASP A 90 -6.28 4.13 -14.20
C ASP A 90 -5.50 3.93 -12.88
N VAL A 91 -5.64 2.77 -12.24
CA VAL A 91 -4.95 2.47 -10.98
C VAL A 91 -3.47 2.16 -11.23
N LYS A 92 -2.58 2.80 -10.46
CA LYS A 92 -1.13 2.51 -10.49
C LYS A 92 -0.66 1.91 -9.18
N VAL A 93 0.08 0.80 -9.23
CA VAL A 93 0.65 0.16 -8.04
C VAL A 93 2.16 0.00 -8.17
N ALA A 94 2.89 0.52 -7.20
CA ALA A 94 4.33 0.28 -7.07
C ALA A 94 4.59 -0.66 -5.89
N VAL A 95 5.31 -1.75 -6.13
CA VAL A 95 5.60 -2.78 -5.12
C VAL A 95 7.08 -2.78 -4.76
N LEU A 96 7.43 -2.40 -3.54
CA LEU A 96 8.77 -2.56 -2.98
C LEU A 96 8.89 -3.94 -2.33
N THR A 97 9.78 -4.79 -2.85
CA THR A 97 9.96 -6.14 -2.28
C THR A 97 11.34 -6.74 -2.54
N ASN A 98 11.87 -7.42 -1.51
CA ASN A 98 13.08 -8.26 -1.63
C ASN A 98 12.79 -9.65 -2.21
N SER A 99 11.53 -10.07 -2.30
CA SER A 99 11.16 -11.40 -2.78
C SER A 99 11.25 -11.51 -4.30
N VAL A 100 12.17 -12.36 -4.79
CA VAL A 100 12.30 -12.72 -6.21
C VAL A 100 10.97 -13.25 -6.75
N PHE A 101 10.26 -14.02 -5.93
CA PHE A 101 8.96 -14.59 -6.27
C PHE A 101 7.90 -13.50 -6.44
N ALA A 102 7.79 -12.56 -5.50
CA ALA A 102 6.86 -11.43 -5.61
C ALA A 102 7.17 -10.54 -6.82
N ARG A 103 8.46 -10.29 -7.12
CA ARG A 103 8.87 -9.58 -8.33
C ARG A 103 8.43 -10.30 -9.61
N GLY A 104 8.51 -11.63 -9.62
CA GLY A 104 8.01 -12.47 -10.72
C GLY A 104 6.50 -12.35 -10.93
N ILE A 105 5.72 -12.35 -9.84
CA ILE A 105 4.27 -12.16 -9.89
C ILE A 105 3.91 -10.77 -10.43
N VAL A 106 4.54 -9.70 -9.92
CA VAL A 106 4.27 -8.34 -10.41
C VAL A 106 4.61 -8.22 -11.90
N THR A 107 5.72 -8.81 -12.33
CA THR A 107 6.11 -8.85 -13.74
C THR A 107 5.06 -9.57 -14.59
N ALA A 108 4.53 -10.70 -14.12
CA ALA A 108 3.45 -11.41 -14.81
C ALA A 108 2.15 -10.59 -14.85
N LEU A 109 1.80 -9.90 -13.77
CA LEU A 109 0.60 -9.04 -13.71
C LEU A 109 0.67 -7.85 -14.67
N ARG A 110 1.87 -7.33 -14.98
CA ARG A 110 2.08 -6.29 -16.02
C ARG A 110 1.67 -6.74 -17.41
N TRP A 111 1.70 -8.05 -17.70
CA TRP A 111 1.32 -8.58 -19.00
C TRP A 111 -0.21 -8.60 -19.20
N PHE A 112 -0.99 -8.58 -18.12
CA PHE A 112 -2.45 -8.63 -18.18
C PHE A 112 -3.12 -7.27 -18.02
N ARG A 113 -2.47 -6.31 -17.35
CA ARG A 113 -2.93 -4.92 -17.25
C ARG A 113 -1.83 -3.99 -17.74
N ARG A 114 -2.08 -3.30 -18.87
CA ARG A 114 -1.20 -2.32 -19.52
C ARG A 114 -0.42 -1.49 -18.50
N GLU A 115 0.79 -1.93 -18.17
CA GLU A 115 1.81 -1.16 -17.44
C GLU A 115 1.44 -0.65 -16.03
N ALA A 116 0.31 -1.06 -15.45
CA ALA A 116 -0.26 -0.49 -14.21
C ALA A 116 0.47 -0.87 -12.90
N ASN A 117 1.28 -1.93 -12.92
CA ASN A 117 2.04 -2.37 -11.75
C ASN A 117 3.55 -2.31 -12.03
N ALA A 118 4.38 -1.94 -11.05
CA ALA A 118 5.82 -2.08 -11.17
C ALA A 118 6.43 -2.56 -9.85
N ALA A 119 7.46 -3.40 -9.93
CA ALA A 119 8.19 -3.87 -8.75
C ALA A 119 9.56 -3.20 -8.68
N PHE A 120 9.97 -2.86 -7.47
CA PHE A 120 11.20 -2.16 -7.14
C PHE A 120 11.90 -2.86 -5.96
N GLU A 121 13.21 -2.72 -5.88
CA GLU A 121 13.97 -3.14 -4.70
C GLU A 121 13.64 -2.22 -3.51
N PRO A 122 13.63 -2.71 -2.26
CA PRO A 122 13.27 -1.92 -1.07
C PRO A 122 14.01 -0.58 -0.91
N GLY A 123 15.28 -0.50 -1.34
CA GLY A 123 16.06 0.73 -1.31
C GLY A 123 15.79 1.72 -2.47
N LYS A 124 14.78 1.45 -3.32
CA LYS A 124 14.45 2.24 -4.52
C LYS A 124 13.09 2.92 -4.40
N ILE A 125 12.74 3.38 -3.19
CA ILE A 125 11.48 4.08 -2.95
C ILE A 125 11.31 5.30 -3.85
N ASP A 126 12.35 6.12 -4.05
CA ASP A 126 12.24 7.31 -4.91
C ASP A 126 11.82 6.96 -6.34
N ALA A 127 12.38 5.89 -6.91
CA ALA A 127 12.01 5.40 -8.23
C ALA A 127 10.57 4.85 -8.27
N ALA A 128 10.10 4.24 -7.18
CA ALA A 128 8.72 3.82 -7.04
C ALA A 128 7.76 5.02 -6.98
N LEU A 129 8.11 6.08 -6.24
CA LEU A 129 7.31 7.31 -6.15
C LEU A 129 7.31 8.10 -7.47
N ASP A 130 8.43 8.10 -8.20
CA ASP A 130 8.50 8.64 -9.57
C ASP A 130 7.55 7.90 -10.51
N TYR A 131 7.53 6.57 -10.46
CA TYR A 131 6.62 5.75 -11.26
C TYR A 131 5.13 5.98 -10.93
N LEU A 132 4.83 6.22 -9.65
CA LEU A 132 3.49 6.61 -9.20
C LEU A 132 3.15 8.08 -9.55
N GLU A 133 4.10 8.83 -10.11
CA GLU A 133 3.95 10.24 -10.51
C GLU A 133 3.52 11.13 -9.35
N LEU A 134 4.08 10.89 -8.16
CA LEU A 134 3.76 11.67 -6.96
C LEU A 134 4.48 13.02 -6.94
N ASP A 135 3.76 14.06 -6.53
CA ASP A 135 4.35 15.37 -6.23
C ASP A 135 5.09 15.37 -4.88
N GLN A 136 5.83 16.43 -4.56
CA GLN A 136 6.63 16.47 -3.33
C GLN A 136 5.77 16.34 -2.05
N ARG A 137 4.57 16.93 -2.04
CA ARG A 137 3.69 16.89 -0.87
C ARG A 137 3.15 15.47 -0.67
N GLU A 138 2.79 14.79 -1.75
CA GLU A 138 2.37 13.38 -1.72
C GLU A 138 3.53 12.48 -1.27
N ARG A 139 4.75 12.71 -1.77
CA ARG A 139 5.96 11.98 -1.33
C ARG A 139 6.20 12.10 0.16
N ASP A 140 6.20 13.33 0.69
CA ASP A 140 6.41 13.57 2.12
C ASP A 140 5.37 12.82 2.97
N ARG A 141 4.10 12.81 2.52
CA ARG A 141 3.02 12.07 3.19
C ARG A 141 3.20 10.57 3.10
N VAL A 142 3.57 10.04 1.94
CA VAL A 142 3.85 8.62 1.76
C VAL A 142 5.02 8.16 2.62
N HIS A 143 6.10 8.95 2.73
CA HIS A 143 7.21 8.62 3.61
C HIS A 143 6.80 8.57 5.09
N LEU A 144 6.03 9.55 5.55
CA LEU A 144 5.53 9.58 6.93
C LEU A 144 4.66 8.35 7.24
N VAL A 145 3.68 8.05 6.38
CA VAL A 145 2.79 6.90 6.54
C VAL A 145 3.56 5.59 6.43
N ALA A 146 4.42 5.43 5.43
CA ALA A 146 5.18 4.21 5.25
C ALA A 146 6.06 3.92 6.48
N ASN A 147 6.76 4.91 7.02
CA ASN A 147 7.57 4.76 8.23
C ASN A 147 6.73 4.35 9.45
N ASP A 148 5.54 4.91 9.63
CA ASP A 148 4.61 4.49 10.69
C ASP A 148 4.20 3.02 10.53
N LEU A 149 3.70 2.64 9.36
CA LEU A 149 3.22 1.28 9.10
C LEU A 149 4.34 0.23 9.21
N ILE A 150 5.54 0.54 8.70
CA ILE A 150 6.73 -0.30 8.83
C ILE A 150 7.09 -0.51 10.30
N SER A 151 7.07 0.56 11.11
CA SER A 151 7.41 0.48 12.54
C SER A 151 6.38 -0.35 13.31
N ARG A 152 5.10 -0.23 12.97
CA ARG A 152 4.02 -1.00 13.60
C ARG A 152 4.08 -2.50 13.31
N LEU A 153 4.68 -2.89 12.18
CA LEU A 153 4.94 -4.28 11.82
C LEU A 153 6.37 -4.75 12.17
N GLY A 154 7.25 -3.88 12.67
CA GLY A 154 8.63 -4.22 13.02
C GLY A 154 9.53 -4.55 11.81
N LEU A 155 9.30 -3.88 10.68
CA LEU A 155 9.98 -4.17 9.39
C LEU A 155 11.06 -3.13 9.03
N GLU A 156 11.50 -2.30 9.97
CA GLU A 156 12.42 -1.17 9.74
C GLU A 156 13.77 -1.63 9.17
N LYS A 157 14.20 -2.84 9.54
CA LYS A 157 15.45 -3.44 9.03
C LYS A 157 15.33 -3.92 7.58
N VAL A 158 14.11 -4.18 7.10
CA VAL A 158 13.86 -4.70 5.75
C VAL A 158 13.61 -3.57 4.77
N PHE A 159 12.91 -2.53 5.21
CA PHE A 159 12.63 -1.33 4.45
C PHE A 159 13.32 -0.13 5.09
N PRO A 160 14.62 0.09 4.79
CA PRO A 160 15.32 1.27 5.23
C PRO A 160 14.87 2.46 4.40
N LEU A 161 13.74 3.05 4.76
CA LEU A 161 13.30 4.31 4.18
C LEU A 161 14.11 5.43 4.82
N ALA A 162 14.63 6.34 3.99
CA ALA A 162 15.28 7.53 4.51
C ALA A 162 14.25 8.36 5.29
N ALA A 163 14.69 8.91 6.42
CA ALA A 163 13.91 9.83 7.25
C ALA A 163 13.91 11.25 6.66
#